data_AF-A0A6C0JWD0-F1
#
_entry.id   AF-A0A6C0JWD0-F1
#
_cell.length_a   1.000
_cell.length_b   1.000
_cell.length_c   1.000
_cell.angle_alpha   90.00
_cell.angle_beta   90.00
_cell.angle_gamma   90.00
#
_symmetry.space_group_name_H-M   'P 1'
#
loop_
_entity.id
_entity.type
_entity.pdbx_description
1 polymer ?
#
loop_
_entity_poly.entity_id
_entity_poly.type
_entity_poly.pdbx_seq_one_letter_code
_entity_poly.pdbx_strand_id
1 'polypeptide(L)'
;MSELYDVSFLCTYKQIDNDDLYRIQLLQAFQLMEWNDEEVATKIDTLYDKTVSHFKKIYDRMKQDNSIVSHLLLFLGKDPCDKDLFRTLFMMDTFQELHSCICDILNQGRIQTLNYKRLEMVLFASLNTSV
;
A
#
# COMPACT_ATOMS: atom_id res chain seq x y z
N MET A 1 20.18 3.17 7.20
CA MET A 1 19.14 3.18 6.14
C MET A 1 18.74 1.74 5.88
N SER A 2 17.45 1.45 5.78
CA SER A 2 16.97 0.10 5.52
C SER A 2 17.16 -0.22 4.03
N GLU A 3 18.01 -1.18 3.70
CA GLU A 3 18.22 -1.69 2.31
C GLU A 3 16.93 -2.28 1.70
N LEU A 4 15.88 -2.47 2.51
CA LEU A 4 14.61 -3.03 2.10
C LEU A 4 13.67 -2.01 1.44
N TYR A 5 13.63 -0.78 1.96
CA TYR A 5 12.62 0.20 1.58
C TYR A 5 13.15 1.62 1.77
N ASP A 6 13.10 2.44 0.72
CA ASP A 6 13.50 3.84 0.76
C ASP A 6 12.38 4.72 1.33
N VAL A 7 12.70 5.43 2.42
CA VAL A 7 11.80 6.35 3.12
C VAL A 7 12.21 7.82 2.94
N SER A 8 13.23 8.08 2.10
CA SER A 8 13.85 9.40 1.96
C SER A 8 13.18 10.30 0.92
N PHE A 9 12.35 9.72 0.05
CA PHE A 9 11.67 10.46 -1.01
C PHE A 9 10.20 10.73 -0.68
N LEU A 10 9.65 11.73 -1.37
CA LEU A 10 8.22 12.02 -1.32
C LEU A 10 7.53 11.36 -2.51
N CYS A 11 6.58 10.48 -2.23
CA CYS A 11 5.73 9.86 -3.26
C CYS A 11 4.69 10.87 -3.75
N THR A 12 4.68 11.17 -5.04
CA THR A 12 3.94 12.30 -5.64
C THR A 12 3.27 12.00 -6.99
N TYR A 13 3.27 10.74 -7.42
CA TYR A 13 2.74 10.38 -8.74
C TYR A 13 1.26 10.75 -8.91
N LYS A 14 0.45 10.77 -7.84
CA LYS A 14 -0.98 11.14 -7.94
C LYS A 14 -1.20 12.61 -8.26
N GLN A 15 -0.32 13.50 -7.81
CA GLN A 15 -0.45 14.94 -8.09
C GLN A 15 -0.11 15.27 -9.54
N ILE A 16 0.65 14.40 -10.20
CA ILE A 16 1.13 14.58 -11.58
C ILE A 16 0.29 13.74 -12.56
N ASP A 17 -0.58 12.86 -12.06
CA ASP A 17 -1.44 11.95 -12.83
C ASP A 17 -0.64 11.19 -13.90
N ASN A 18 0.44 10.53 -13.46
CA ASN A 18 1.42 9.90 -14.35
C ASN A 18 1.74 8.47 -13.91
N ASP A 19 1.26 7.51 -14.70
CA ASP A 19 1.43 6.08 -14.51
C ASP A 19 2.91 5.63 -14.55
N ASP A 20 3.72 6.25 -15.41
CA ASP A 20 5.15 5.93 -15.48
C ASP A 20 5.87 6.39 -14.22
N LEU A 21 5.48 7.56 -13.69
CA LEU A 21 5.99 8.05 -12.42
C LEU A 21 5.58 7.16 -11.25
N TYR A 22 4.37 6.58 -11.27
CA TYR A 22 3.96 5.58 -10.28
C TYR A 22 4.91 4.38 -10.28
N ARG A 23 5.21 3.81 -11.46
CA ARG A 23 6.15 2.68 -11.56
C ARG A 23 7.55 3.05 -11.08
N ILE A 24 8.05 4.22 -11.49
CA ILE A 24 9.36 4.72 -11.06
C ILE A 24 9.41 4.88 -9.55
N GLN A 25 8.40 5.47 -8.91
CA GLN A 25 8.36 5.69 -7.47
C GLN A 25 8.16 4.38 -6.68
N LEU A 26 7.45 3.41 -7.25
CA LEU A 26 7.33 2.07 -6.67
C LEU A 26 8.69 1.33 -6.69
N LEU A 27 9.41 1.38 -7.81
CA LEU A 27 10.77 0.85 -7.91
C LEU A 27 11.73 1.58 -6.96
N GLN A 28 11.65 2.91 -6.90
CA GLN A 28 12.43 3.73 -5.98
C GLN A 28 12.19 3.31 -4.52
N ALA A 29 10.93 3.10 -4.12
CA ALA A 29 10.60 2.63 -2.78
C ALA A 29 11.25 1.31 -2.44
N PHE A 30 11.41 0.40 -3.40
CA PHE A 30 12.07 -0.88 -3.21
C PHE A 30 13.56 -0.88 -3.54
N GLN A 31 14.14 0.28 -3.86
CA GLN A 31 15.53 0.46 -4.29
C GLN A 31 15.89 -0.45 -5.48
N LEU A 32 14.96 -0.57 -6.43
CA LEU A 32 15.10 -1.33 -7.65
C LEU A 32 15.40 -0.41 -8.83
N MET A 33 16.28 -0.85 -9.72
CA MET A 33 16.59 -0.13 -10.96
C MET A 33 15.66 -0.53 -12.11
N GLU A 34 15.14 -1.75 -12.06
CA GLU A 34 14.28 -2.33 -13.09
C GLU A 34 13.18 -3.18 -12.45
N TRP A 35 12.12 -3.43 -13.21
CA TRP A 35 11.00 -4.25 -12.75
C TRP A 35 11.36 -5.73 -12.82
N ASN A 36 11.35 -6.39 -11.66
CA ASN A 36 11.47 -7.84 -11.52
C ASN A 36 10.38 -8.34 -10.58
N ASP A 37 9.44 -9.13 -11.11
CA ASP A 37 8.25 -9.60 -10.37
C ASP A 37 8.62 -10.37 -9.09
N GLU A 38 9.61 -11.26 -9.17
CA GLU A 38 10.03 -12.09 -8.03
C GLU A 38 10.70 -11.24 -6.95
N GLU A 39 11.53 -10.27 -7.35
CA GLU A 39 12.21 -9.39 -6.42
C GLU A 39 11.23 -8.42 -5.73
N VAL A 40 10.31 -7.83 -6.50
CA VAL A 40 9.25 -6.97 -5.97
C VAL A 40 8.38 -7.75 -4.98
N ALA A 41 7.94 -8.96 -5.35
CA ALA A 41 7.13 -9.80 -4.47
C ALA A 41 7.89 -10.14 -3.16
N THR A 42 9.16 -10.50 -3.26
CA THR A 42 10.01 -10.81 -2.10
C THR A 42 10.20 -9.61 -1.17
N LYS A 43 10.38 -8.41 -1.74
CA LYS A 43 10.52 -7.18 -0.96
C LYS A 43 9.21 -6.76 -0.30
N ILE A 44 8.07 -6.87 -1.00
CA ILE A 44 6.74 -6.65 -0.41
C ILE A 44 6.51 -7.60 0.76
N ASP A 45 6.84 -8.88 0.59
CA ASP A 45 6.67 -9.91 1.62
C ASP A 45 7.54 -9.62 2.85
N THR A 46 8.79 -9.23 2.64
CA THR A 46 9.69 -8.84 3.73
C THR A 46 9.20 -7.57 4.44
N LEU A 47 8.58 -6.64 3.71
CA LEU A 47 8.01 -5.43 4.29
C LEU A 47 6.73 -5.71 5.06
N TYR A 48 5.90 -6.65 4.59
CA TYR A 48 4.72 -7.12 5.30
C TYR A 48 5.08 -7.61 6.70
N ASP A 49 6.08 -8.47 6.82
CA ASP A 49 6.50 -9.03 8.12
C ASP A 49 6.89 -7.94 9.13
N LYS A 50 7.39 -6.80 8.65
CA LYS A 50 7.78 -5.65 9.48
C LYS A 50 6.62 -4.71 9.82
N THR A 51 5.53 -4.73 9.06
CA THR A 51 4.48 -3.71 9.12
C THR A 51 3.09 -4.25 9.43
N VAL A 52 2.89 -5.57 9.34
CA VAL A 52 1.59 -6.25 9.45
C VAL A 52 0.77 -5.85 10.67
N SER A 53 1.40 -5.72 11.83
CA SER A 53 0.74 -5.40 13.10
C SER A 53 0.05 -4.03 13.08
N HIS A 54 0.54 -3.09 12.27
CA HIS A 54 0.02 -1.74 12.19
C HIS A 54 -1.22 -1.61 11.29
N PHE A 55 -1.39 -2.54 10.36
CA PHE A 55 -2.47 -2.51 9.36
C PHE A 55 -3.59 -3.49 9.65
N LYS A 56 -3.54 -4.24 10.77
CA LYS A 56 -4.52 -5.29 11.09
C LYS A 56 -5.98 -4.81 10.99
N LYS A 57 -6.27 -3.62 11.53
CA LYS A 57 -7.61 -3.02 11.46
C LYS A 57 -8.05 -2.70 10.03
N ILE A 58 -7.13 -2.30 9.15
CA ILE A 58 -7.40 -2.07 7.73
C ILE A 58 -7.77 -3.40 7.07
N TYR A 59 -6.99 -4.46 7.30
CA TYR A 59 -7.26 -5.78 6.74
C TYR A 59 -8.61 -6.34 7.17
N ASP A 60 -8.91 -6.27 8.46
CA ASP A 60 -10.19 -6.75 8.99
C ASP A 60 -11.37 -5.99 8.35
N ARG A 61 -11.19 -4.68 8.10
CA ARG A 61 -12.19 -3.86 7.42
C ARG A 61 -12.29 -4.16 5.93
N MET A 62 -11.19 -4.39 5.22
CA MET A 62 -11.20 -4.79 3.80
C MET A 62 -11.94 -6.11 3.54
N LYS A 63 -11.99 -7.01 4.54
CA LYS A 63 -12.73 -8.28 4.47
C LYS A 63 -14.23 -8.13 4.71
N GLN A 64 -14.65 -7.03 5.34
CA GLN A 64 -16.04 -6.80 5.77
C GLN A 64 -16.74 -5.74 4.92
N ASP A 65 -16.01 -4.67 4.59
CA ASP A 65 -16.50 -3.50 3.88
C ASP A 65 -16.09 -3.52 2.41
N ASN A 66 -16.87 -2.83 1.60
CA ASN A 66 -16.47 -2.48 0.25
C ASN A 66 -15.35 -1.43 0.30
N SER A 67 -14.26 -1.71 -0.41
CA SER A 67 -13.11 -0.84 -0.61
C SER A 67 -12.83 -0.65 -2.09
N ILE A 68 -12.00 0.32 -2.44
CA ILE A 68 -11.58 0.52 -3.84
C ILE A 68 -10.93 -0.74 -4.46
N VAL A 69 -10.34 -1.61 -3.62
CA VAL A 69 -9.68 -2.84 -4.05
C VAL A 69 -10.59 -4.08 -3.99
N SER A 70 -11.85 -3.96 -3.58
CA SER A 70 -12.76 -5.11 -3.40
C SER A 70 -12.94 -5.95 -4.66
N HIS A 71 -12.88 -5.34 -5.84
CA HIS A 71 -12.95 -6.07 -7.11
C HIS A 71 -11.76 -7.02 -7.32
N LEU A 72 -10.59 -6.69 -6.78
CA LEU A 72 -9.40 -7.54 -6.88
C LEU A 72 -9.46 -8.72 -5.92
N LEU A 73 -10.13 -8.53 -4.78
CA LEU A 73 -10.33 -9.60 -3.81
C LEU A 73 -11.07 -10.80 -4.42
N LEU A 74 -11.88 -10.58 -5.46
CA LEU A 74 -12.55 -11.65 -6.21
C LEU A 74 -11.56 -12.59 -6.91
N PHE A 75 -10.37 -12.10 -7.28
CA PHE A 75 -9.32 -12.88 -7.96
C PHE A 75 -8.35 -13.54 -6.97
N LEU A 76 -8.36 -13.15 -5.70
CA LEU A 76 -7.49 -13.71 -4.66
C LEU A 76 -8.06 -15.00 -4.02
N GLY A 77 -9.26 -15.40 -4.41
CA GLY A 77 -9.92 -16.61 -3.91
C GLY A 77 -10.88 -16.35 -2.75
N LYS A 78 -11.34 -17.43 -2.10
CA LYS A 78 -12.50 -17.39 -1.20
C LYS A 78 -12.22 -16.79 0.19
N ASP A 79 -10.95 -16.61 0.56
CA ASP A 79 -10.53 -16.03 1.83
C ASP A 79 -9.09 -15.49 1.72
N PRO A 80 -8.89 -14.27 1.19
CA PRO A 80 -7.55 -13.69 1.06
C PRO A 80 -6.91 -13.47 2.43
N CYS A 81 -5.67 -13.91 2.59
CA CYS A 81 -4.96 -13.68 3.84
C CYS A 81 -4.48 -12.23 3.93
N ASP A 82 -4.09 -11.78 5.14
CA ASP A 82 -3.67 -10.40 5.39
C ASP A 82 -2.47 -9.98 4.51
N LYS A 83 -1.63 -10.94 4.10
CA LYS A 83 -0.51 -10.72 3.18
C LYS A 83 -0.97 -10.44 1.76
N ASP A 84 -2.02 -11.13 1.29
CA ASP A 84 -2.62 -10.85 -0.02
C ASP A 84 -3.26 -9.47 -0.03
N LEU A 85 -3.98 -9.11 1.05
CA LEU A 85 -4.56 -7.78 1.21
C LEU A 85 -3.48 -6.69 1.20
N PHE A 86 -2.36 -6.91 1.90
CA PHE A 86 -1.24 -5.97 1.90
C PHE A 86 -0.68 -5.73 0.49
N ARG A 87 -0.52 -6.79 -0.32
CA ARG A 87 -0.06 -6.67 -1.71
C ARG A 87 -0.99 -5.78 -2.54
N THR A 88 -2.31 -5.87 -2.34
CA THR A 88 -3.27 -5.01 -3.07
C THR A 88 -3.12 -3.51 -2.75
N LEU A 89 -2.52 -3.15 -1.62
CA LEU A 89 -2.32 -1.75 -1.25
C LEU A 89 -1.21 -1.06 -2.06
N PHE A 90 -0.39 -1.81 -2.80
CA PHE A 90 0.67 -1.25 -3.65
C PHE A 90 0.17 -0.74 -5.00
N MET A 91 -1.13 -0.78 -5.27
CA MET A 91 -1.69 -0.24 -6.50
C MET A 91 -1.62 1.27 -6.60
N MET A 92 -1.72 1.79 -7.82
CA MET A 92 -1.71 3.22 -8.11
C MET A 92 -2.72 4.00 -7.26
N ASP A 93 -3.91 3.47 -7.02
CA ASP A 93 -4.94 4.14 -6.23
C ASP A 93 -4.58 4.28 -4.74
N THR A 94 -3.68 3.48 -4.19
CA THR A 94 -3.46 3.38 -2.72
C THR A 94 -2.01 3.58 -2.30
N PHE A 95 -1.06 3.38 -3.22
CA PHE A 95 0.36 3.28 -2.90
C PHE A 95 0.94 4.55 -2.26
N GLN A 96 0.53 5.75 -2.69
CA GLN A 96 1.02 7.00 -2.12
C GLN A 96 0.73 7.14 -0.62
N GLU A 97 -0.50 6.84 -0.20
CA GLU A 97 -0.92 6.90 1.20
C GLU A 97 -0.36 5.73 1.99
N LEU A 98 -0.28 4.54 1.38
CA LEU A 98 0.41 3.40 1.96
C LEU A 98 1.88 3.73 2.24
N HIS A 99 2.59 4.30 1.26
CA HIS A 99 3.99 4.68 1.37
C HIS A 99 4.20 5.65 2.54
N SER A 100 3.32 6.64 2.70
CA SER A 100 3.36 7.56 3.84
C SER A 100 3.23 6.82 5.19
N CYS A 101 2.34 5.83 5.28
CA CYS A 101 2.19 5.00 6.47
C CYS A 101 3.41 4.10 6.73
N ILE A 102 4.00 3.51 5.69
CA ILE A 102 5.22 2.71 5.78
C ILE A 102 6.38 3.58 6.28
N CYS A 103 6.55 4.78 5.73
CA CYS A 103 7.57 5.73 6.18
C CYS A 103 7.41 6.10 7.65
N ASP A 104 6.18 6.30 8.12
CA ASP A 104 5.92 6.53 9.55
C ASP A 104 6.35 5.33 10.41
N ILE A 105 5.99 4.10 10.02
CA ILE A 105 6.36 2.88 10.74
C ILE A 105 7.88 2.72 10.77
N LEU A 106 8.55 2.85 9.64
CA LEU A 106 10.00 2.61 9.54
C LEU A 106 10.83 3.69 10.24
N ASN A 107 10.34 4.93 10.32
CA ASN A 107 11.04 6.02 11.00
C ASN A 107 10.71 6.13 12.50
N GLN A 108 9.47 5.83 12.90
CA GLN A 108 8.94 6.13 14.24
C GLN A 108 8.35 4.92 14.96
N GLY A 109 8.24 3.76 14.31
CA GLY A 109 7.62 2.56 14.87
C GLY A 109 6.09 2.63 15.01
N ARG A 110 5.44 3.63 14.42
CA ARG A 110 3.97 3.82 14.46
C ARG A 110 3.49 4.64 13.28
N ILE A 111 2.26 4.41 12.84
CA ILE A 111 1.60 5.24 11.81
C ILE A 111 1.11 6.55 12.45
N GLN A 112 1.34 7.69 11.81
CA GLN A 112 0.75 8.95 12.24
C GLN A 112 -0.76 8.97 11.96
N THR A 113 -1.55 9.50 12.89
CA THR A 113 -3.02 9.54 12.79
C THR A 113 -3.50 10.16 11.48
N LEU A 114 -2.82 11.20 10.98
CA LEU A 114 -3.18 11.85 9.73
C LEU A 114 -2.99 10.92 8.52
N ASN A 115 -1.86 10.22 8.44
CA ASN A 115 -1.54 9.33 7.34
C ASN A 115 -2.43 8.08 7.36
N TYR A 116 -2.70 7.53 8.54
CA TYR A 116 -3.66 6.44 8.70
C TYR A 116 -5.06 6.84 8.18
N LYS A 117 -5.55 8.02 8.58
CA LYS A 117 -6.85 8.53 8.10
C LYS A 117 -6.86 8.75 6.59
N ARG A 118 -5.77 9.22 5.99
CA ARG A 118 -5.66 9.38 4.53
C ARG A 118 -5.77 8.04 3.80
N LEU A 119 -5.07 7.02 4.30
CA LEU A 119 -5.18 5.68 3.76
C LEU A 119 -6.60 5.14 3.88
N GLU A 120 -7.25 5.30 5.05
CA GLU A 120 -8.66 4.92 5.22
C GLU A 120 -9.59 5.67 4.27
N MET A 121 -9.39 6.97 4.07
CA MET A 121 -10.21 7.75 3.15
C MET A 121 -10.03 7.29 1.70
N VAL A 122 -8.82 6.94 1.28
CA VAL A 122 -8.60 6.42 -0.07
C VAL A 122 -9.23 5.05 -0.25
N LEU A 123 -9.13 4.18 0.75
CA LEU A 123 -9.69 2.83 0.68
C LEU A 123 -11.21 2.80 0.75
N PHE A 124 -11.82 3.66 1.58
CA PHE A 124 -13.23 3.56 1.96
C PHE A 124 -14.06 4.84 1.70
N ALA A 125 -13.43 5.91 1.20
CA ALA A 125 -13.99 7.23 0.84
C ALA A 125 -15.42 7.20 0.29
N SER A 126 -15.63 6.49 -0.83
CA SER A 126 -16.98 6.31 -1.38
C SER A 126 -17.00 5.35 -2.58
N LEU A 127 -17.51 4.15 -2.34
CA LEU A 127 -18.40 3.44 -3.26
C LEU A 127 -19.87 3.91 -3.11
N ASN A 128 -20.09 5.03 -2.40
CA ASN A 128 -21.38 5.68 -2.17
C ASN A 128 -21.79 6.67 -3.27
N THR A 129 -21.39 6.47 -4.52
CA THR A 129 -22.06 7.08 -5.66
C THR A 129 -22.99 6.06 -6.30
N SER A 130 -24.13 5.86 -5.66
CA SER A 130 -25.33 5.34 -6.31
C SER A 130 -26.47 6.31 -6.03
N VAL A 131 -26.58 7.33 -6.89
CA VAL A 131 -27.85 7.83 -7.45
C VAL A 131 -27.55 8.31 -8.86
#